data_AF-A0A1I7JCT9-F1
#
_entry.id   AF-A0A1I7JCT9-F1
#
_cell.length_a   1.000
_cell.length_b   1.000
_cell.length_c   1.000
_cell.angle_alpha   90.00
_cell.angle_beta   90.00
_cell.angle_gamma   90.00
#
_symmetry.space_group_name_H-M   'P 1'
#
loop_
_entity.id
_entity.type
_entity.pdbx_description
1 polymer ?
#
loop_
_entity_poly.entity_id
_entity_poly.type
_entity_poly.pdbx_seq_one_letter_code
_entity_poly.pdbx_strand_id
1 'polypeptide(L)'
;MKLSPLGVLVVALGGLVAIIIWIVGYIGLPNDVTHRDLAHNPQVETSVNTTSGQAAGGAAGGQTGQKAAWYALGKEPKSIDLTITAQSGDNPMNFNGYGKGALKITVPVGWKVNVTFVNQQGQVAHSVGFVQWADRESSTGQFTPAFDGSVGDESQFKNGVTSAGQKYSFTADKAGQYAMVCGVPGHAAAGMWDEFDVDAHATAPTITTPEGTVTVQ
;
A
#
# COMPACT_ATOMS: atom_id res chain seq x y z
N MET A 1 -20.39 43.65 -17.80
CA MET A 1 -19.79 43.75 -19.15
C MET A 1 -20.57 42.84 -20.06
N LYS A 2 -21.21 43.36 -21.13
CA LYS A 2 -21.98 42.54 -22.07
C LYS A 2 -21.00 41.93 -23.08
N LEU A 3 -20.81 40.62 -23.05
CA LEU A 3 -20.00 39.93 -24.06
C LEU A 3 -20.65 40.14 -25.42
N SER A 4 -19.84 40.53 -26.41
CA SER A 4 -20.32 40.64 -27.79
C SER A 4 -20.70 39.25 -28.31
N PRO A 5 -21.56 39.15 -29.35
CA PRO A 5 -21.90 37.87 -29.97
C PRO A 5 -20.64 37.05 -30.36
N LEU A 6 -19.57 37.74 -30.75
CA LEU A 6 -18.27 37.14 -31.05
C LEU A 6 -17.55 36.63 -29.78
N GLY A 7 -17.63 37.35 -28.66
CA GLY A 7 -17.08 36.93 -27.37
C GLY A 7 -17.77 35.68 -26.79
N VAL A 8 -19.09 35.55 -26.99
CA VAL A 8 -19.85 34.35 -26.61
C VAL A 8 -19.41 33.14 -27.44
N LEU A 9 -19.17 33.33 -28.74
CA LEU A 9 -18.68 32.27 -29.63
C LEU A 9 -17.30 31.75 -29.21
N VAL A 10 -16.36 32.65 -28.89
CA VAL A 10 -14.99 32.27 -28.48
C VAL A 10 -14.99 31.50 -27.16
N VAL A 11 -15.79 31.92 -26.19
CA VAL A 11 -15.93 31.21 -24.90
C VAL A 11 -16.57 29.83 -25.10
N ALA A 12 -17.60 29.73 -25.95
CA ALA A 12 -18.25 28.46 -26.25
C ALA A 12 -17.29 27.47 -26.95
N LEU A 13 -16.51 27.95 -27.93
CA LEU A 13 -15.51 27.14 -28.61
C LEU A 13 -14.37 26.72 -27.68
N GLY A 14 -13.88 27.63 -26.82
CA GLY A 14 -12.85 27.31 -25.82
C GLY A 14 -13.31 26.27 -24.80
N GLY A 15 -14.56 26.37 -24.33
CA GLY A 15 -15.15 25.38 -23.43
C GLY A 15 -15.29 24.00 -24.08
N LEU A 16 -15.72 23.95 -25.34
CA LEU A 16 -15.80 22.70 -26.12
C LEU A 16 -14.43 22.05 -26.31
N VAL A 17 -13.40 22.83 -26.61
CA VAL A 17 -12.03 22.31 -26.77
C VAL A 17 -11.50 21.75 -25.45
N ALA A 18 -11.73 22.42 -24.32
CA ALA A 18 -11.33 21.92 -23.00
C ALA A 18 -12.04 20.61 -22.63
N ILE A 19 -13.34 20.50 -22.94
CA ILE A 19 -14.11 19.26 -22.73
C ILE A 19 -13.57 18.13 -23.61
N ILE A 20 -13.26 18.41 -24.88
CA ILE A 20 -12.69 17.41 -25.79
C ILE A 20 -11.31 16.95 -25.30
N ILE A 21 -10.44 17.86 -24.85
CA ILE A 21 -9.13 17.51 -24.28
C ILE A 21 -9.30 16.64 -23.03
N TRP A 22 -10.28 16.96 -22.16
CA TRP A 22 -10.57 16.16 -20.98
C TRP A 22 -11.09 14.76 -21.33
N ILE A 23 -12.01 14.65 -22.30
CA ILE A 23 -12.56 13.36 -22.76
C ILE A 23 -11.48 12.51 -23.44
N VAL A 24 -10.69 13.10 -24.34
CA VAL A 24 -9.62 12.39 -25.05
C VAL A 24 -8.49 12.01 -24.11
N GLY A 25 -8.14 12.86 -23.14
CA GLY A 25 -7.16 12.52 -22.11
C GLY A 25 -7.66 11.43 -21.16
N TYR A 26 -8.94 11.44 -20.79
CA TYR A 26 -9.53 10.46 -19.89
C TYR A 26 -9.76 9.09 -20.55
N ILE A 27 -10.15 9.06 -21.83
CA ILE A 27 -10.56 7.84 -22.55
C ILE A 27 -9.47 7.31 -23.50
N GLY A 28 -8.61 8.18 -24.04
CA GLY A 28 -7.72 7.88 -25.16
C GLY A 28 -6.23 7.74 -24.82
N LEU A 29 -5.81 8.07 -23.60
CA LEU A 29 -4.46 7.76 -23.13
C LEU A 29 -4.45 6.33 -22.53
N PRO A 30 -3.41 5.52 -22.81
CA PRO A 30 -3.14 4.32 -22.02
C PRO A 30 -3.08 4.71 -20.54
N ASN A 31 -4.02 4.17 -19.76
CA ASN A 31 -4.24 4.48 -18.35
C ASN A 31 -3.65 3.37 -17.46
N ASP A 32 -2.38 3.05 -17.68
CA ASP A 32 -1.59 2.07 -16.92
C ASP A 32 -1.25 2.53 -15.49
N VAL A 33 -1.63 3.77 -15.11
CA VAL A 33 -1.39 4.35 -13.77
C VAL A 33 -2.65 4.77 -13.02
N THR A 34 -3.86 4.63 -13.60
CA THR A 34 -5.11 5.12 -12.97
C THR A 34 -6.22 4.08 -12.81
N HIS A 35 -6.09 2.88 -13.39
CA HIS A 35 -7.08 1.82 -13.21
C HIS A 35 -6.45 0.54 -12.65
N ARG A 36 -6.81 0.27 -11.39
CA ARG A 36 -6.58 -0.95 -10.63
C ARG A 36 -7.03 -2.19 -11.43
N ASP A 37 -6.11 -2.86 -12.11
CA ASP A 37 -6.41 -4.11 -12.80
C ASP A 37 -6.40 -5.29 -11.81
N LEU A 38 -7.48 -5.39 -11.04
CA LEU A 38 -7.70 -6.47 -10.07
C LEU A 38 -7.74 -7.86 -10.72
N ALA A 39 -8.03 -7.94 -12.02
CA ALA A 39 -8.26 -9.21 -12.70
C ALA A 39 -6.96 -9.95 -13.05
N HIS A 40 -5.82 -9.26 -13.05
CA HIS A 40 -4.52 -9.83 -13.41
C HIS A 40 -3.64 -10.18 -12.21
N ASN A 41 -4.13 -10.05 -10.98
CA ASN A 41 -3.38 -10.47 -9.79
C ASN A 41 -3.69 -11.95 -9.48
N PRO A 42 -2.68 -12.83 -9.29
CA PRO A 42 -2.93 -14.21 -8.93
C PRO A 42 -3.70 -14.30 -7.61
N GLN A 43 -4.69 -15.18 -7.56
CA GLN A 43 -5.51 -15.44 -6.38
C GLN A 43 -4.61 -15.95 -5.24
N VAL A 44 -4.56 -15.24 -4.11
CA VAL A 44 -3.99 -15.80 -2.88
C VAL A 44 -5.05 -16.73 -2.29
N GLU A 45 -4.69 -17.99 -2.01
CA GLU A 45 -5.61 -18.98 -1.43
C GLU A 45 -6.09 -18.55 -0.04
N THR A 46 -7.25 -17.90 0.04
CA THR A 46 -7.96 -17.64 1.29
C THR A 46 -9.03 -18.71 1.51
N SER A 47 -8.76 -19.69 2.37
CA SER A 47 -9.79 -20.61 2.86
C SER A 47 -10.67 -19.90 3.90
N VAL A 48 -11.73 -19.23 3.42
CA VAL A 48 -12.79 -18.72 4.30
C VAL A 48 -13.78 -19.85 4.54
N ASN A 49 -13.66 -20.55 5.67
CA ASN A 49 -14.70 -21.48 6.11
C ASN A 49 -15.90 -20.68 6.64
N THR A 50 -16.94 -20.54 5.83
CA THR A 50 -18.27 -20.13 6.27
C THR A 50 -18.81 -21.14 7.27
N THR A 51 -18.97 -20.73 8.54
CA THR A 51 -19.69 -21.54 9.52
C THR A 51 -21.13 -21.04 9.64
N SER A 52 -22.04 -21.70 8.92
CA SER A 52 -23.46 -21.77 9.30
C SER A 52 -23.60 -22.67 10.52
N GLY A 53 -24.30 -22.21 11.54
CA GLY A 53 -24.36 -22.87 12.85
C GLY A 53 -25.01 -24.26 12.86
N GLN A 54 -24.55 -25.10 13.79
CA GLN A 54 -25.35 -26.06 14.55
C GLN A 54 -24.53 -26.51 15.78
N ALA A 55 -25.20 -26.67 16.92
CA ALA A 55 -24.61 -26.90 18.23
C ALA A 55 -24.10 -28.35 18.49
N ALA A 56 -23.32 -28.44 19.59
CA ALA A 56 -23.03 -29.58 20.47
C ALA A 56 -21.73 -30.39 20.28
N GLY A 57 -20.86 -30.29 21.30
CA GLY A 57 -20.16 -31.43 21.90
C GLY A 57 -18.77 -31.80 21.37
N GLY A 58 -17.77 -31.71 22.25
CA GLY A 58 -16.54 -32.52 22.15
C GLY A 58 -15.25 -31.71 22.02
N ALA A 59 -14.51 -31.61 23.12
CA ALA A 59 -13.12 -31.19 23.13
C ALA A 59 -12.22 -32.31 22.60
N ALA A 60 -11.40 -32.03 21.58
CA ALA A 60 -10.05 -32.57 21.42
C ALA A 60 -9.32 -31.90 20.25
N GLY A 61 -8.22 -31.22 20.61
CA GLY A 61 -7.03 -30.91 19.82
C GLY A 61 -7.05 -31.09 18.30
N GLY A 62 -7.12 -29.96 17.60
CA GLY A 62 -6.57 -29.78 16.27
C GLY A 62 -6.04 -28.36 16.15
N GLN A 63 -4.76 -28.15 16.45
CA GLN A 63 -4.07 -26.90 16.08
C GLN A 63 -3.90 -26.90 14.57
N THR A 64 -4.91 -26.41 13.85
CA THR A 64 -4.68 -25.83 12.52
C THR A 64 -3.97 -24.50 12.77
N GLY A 65 -2.71 -24.41 12.34
CA GLY A 65 -1.88 -23.22 12.52
C GLY A 65 -2.52 -22.01 11.85
N GLN A 66 -3.23 -21.20 12.65
CA GLN A 66 -3.72 -19.89 12.24
C GLN A 66 -2.48 -19.03 12.00
N LYS A 67 -2.16 -18.74 10.74
CA LYS A 67 -1.13 -17.74 10.40
C LYS A 67 -1.50 -16.47 11.15
N ALA A 68 -0.62 -16.02 12.04
CA ALA A 68 -0.84 -14.81 12.81
C ALA A 68 -1.13 -13.65 11.83
N ALA A 69 -2.15 -12.84 12.14
CA ALA A 69 -2.42 -11.63 11.36
C ALA A 69 -1.14 -10.78 11.32
N TRP A 70 -0.76 -10.33 10.12
CA TRP A 70 0.44 -9.53 9.93
C TRP A 70 0.22 -8.06 10.31
N TYR A 71 -1.00 -7.70 10.69
CA TYR A 71 -1.39 -6.40 11.23
C TYR A 71 -2.24 -6.59 12.50
N ALA A 72 -2.17 -5.64 13.42
CA ALA A 72 -3.04 -5.55 14.58
C ALA A 72 -3.09 -4.09 15.09
N LEU A 73 -4.10 -3.74 15.90
CA LEU A 73 -3.97 -2.55 16.72
C LEU A 73 -2.76 -2.71 17.64
N GLY A 74 -1.96 -1.65 17.76
CA GLY A 74 -0.82 -1.66 18.65
C GLY A 74 -1.24 -1.55 20.11
N LYS A 75 -0.29 -1.83 21.00
CA LYS A 75 -0.54 -1.81 22.46
C LYS A 75 -0.80 -0.40 23.00
N GLU A 76 -0.31 0.62 22.30
CA GLU A 76 -0.53 2.02 22.64
C GLU A 76 -1.82 2.52 21.96
N PRO A 77 -2.58 3.44 22.58
CA PRO A 77 -3.70 4.09 21.91
C PRO A 77 -3.27 4.76 20.60
N LYS A 78 -4.11 4.69 19.58
CA LYS A 78 -3.82 5.27 18.24
C LYS A 78 -2.53 4.74 17.63
N SER A 79 -2.30 3.43 17.75
CA SER A 79 -1.18 2.78 17.08
C SER A 79 -1.62 1.53 16.31
N ILE A 80 -0.86 1.22 15.26
CA ILE A 80 -0.99 -0.02 14.49
C ILE A 80 0.37 -0.73 14.49
N ASP A 81 0.34 -2.04 14.71
CA ASP A 81 1.50 -2.91 14.59
C ASP A 81 1.43 -3.61 13.22
N LEU A 82 2.49 -3.46 12.43
CA LEU A 82 2.64 -4.06 11.10
C LEU A 82 3.86 -4.98 11.08
N THR A 83 3.65 -6.24 10.74
CA THR A 83 4.71 -7.20 10.41
C THR A 83 4.77 -7.36 8.90
N ILE A 84 5.82 -6.82 8.28
CA ILE A 84 6.01 -6.83 6.83
C ILE A 84 7.09 -7.86 6.48
N THR A 85 6.77 -8.78 5.59
CA THR A 85 7.66 -9.88 5.21
C THR A 85 7.96 -9.83 3.72
N ALA A 86 9.24 -9.79 3.36
CA ALA A 86 9.66 -10.14 2.00
C ALA A 86 9.79 -11.66 1.92
N GLN A 87 8.88 -12.33 1.22
CA GLN A 87 8.81 -13.80 1.16
C GLN A 87 9.13 -14.33 -0.23
N SER A 88 9.73 -15.52 -0.30
CA SER A 88 9.93 -16.25 -1.56
C SER A 88 8.58 -16.66 -2.16
N GLY A 89 8.49 -16.72 -3.48
CA GLY A 89 7.31 -17.17 -4.21
C GLY A 89 7.38 -16.81 -5.69
N ASP A 90 6.31 -17.06 -6.43
CA ASP A 90 6.22 -16.79 -7.87
C ASP A 90 6.40 -15.29 -8.21
N ASN A 91 6.05 -14.42 -7.26
CA ASN A 91 6.40 -12.99 -7.31
C ASN A 91 7.45 -12.68 -6.23
N PRO A 92 8.76 -12.66 -6.55
CA PRO A 92 9.80 -12.39 -5.55
C PRO A 92 9.85 -10.93 -5.09
N MET A 93 9.17 -10.01 -5.76
CA MET A 93 9.15 -8.58 -5.43
C MET A 93 7.84 -8.24 -4.70
N ASN A 94 7.76 -8.60 -3.41
CA ASN A 94 6.51 -8.49 -2.65
C ASN A 94 6.69 -8.15 -1.17
N PHE A 95 5.63 -7.58 -0.59
CA PHE A 95 5.40 -7.46 0.84
C PHE A 95 4.19 -8.31 1.24
N ASN A 96 4.41 -9.32 2.09
CA ASN A 96 3.37 -10.25 2.54
C ASN A 96 2.62 -10.95 1.39
N GLY A 97 3.21 -11.01 0.19
CA GLY A 97 2.62 -11.60 -1.02
C GLY A 97 2.03 -10.57 -1.99
N TYR A 98 1.93 -9.31 -1.56
CA TYR A 98 1.40 -8.21 -2.35
C TYR A 98 2.52 -7.39 -2.99
N GLY A 99 2.21 -6.74 -4.10
CA GLY A 99 3.11 -5.82 -4.78
C GLY A 99 2.36 -5.13 -5.92
N LYS A 100 3.00 -4.16 -6.57
CA LYS A 100 2.41 -3.32 -7.62
C LYS A 100 1.10 -2.65 -7.17
N GLY A 101 0.99 -2.28 -5.90
CA GLY A 101 -0.20 -1.64 -5.34
C GLY A 101 -1.37 -2.59 -5.02
N ALA A 102 -1.14 -3.91 -4.99
CA ALA A 102 -2.19 -4.86 -4.67
C ALA A 102 -2.65 -4.77 -3.21
N LEU A 103 -1.80 -4.28 -2.31
CA LEU A 103 -2.14 -3.98 -0.93
C LEU A 103 -2.25 -2.46 -0.73
N LYS A 104 -3.25 -2.06 0.06
CA LYS A 104 -3.34 -0.72 0.62
C LYS A 104 -3.55 -0.77 2.12
N ILE A 105 -2.71 -0.01 2.84
CA ILE A 105 -2.84 0.24 4.26
C ILE A 105 -3.32 1.69 4.42
N THR A 106 -4.46 1.90 5.09
CA THR A 106 -4.92 3.25 5.43
C THR A 106 -4.86 3.42 6.95
N VAL A 107 -4.26 4.51 7.41
CA VAL A 107 -4.19 4.85 8.84
C VAL A 107 -4.81 6.24 9.09
N PRO A 108 -5.43 6.48 10.25
CA PRO A 108 -5.86 7.84 10.58
C PRO A 108 -4.68 8.77 10.83
N VAL A 109 -4.85 10.07 10.54
CA VAL A 109 -3.87 11.11 10.89
C VAL A 109 -3.50 11.05 12.38
N GLY A 110 -2.21 11.18 12.66
CA GLY A 110 -1.63 11.20 14.00
C GLY A 110 -1.45 9.82 14.63
N TRP A 111 -1.71 8.74 13.90
CA TRP A 111 -1.44 7.39 14.40
C TRP A 111 0.03 7.04 14.33
N LYS A 112 0.48 6.26 15.32
CA LYS A 112 1.81 5.66 15.33
C LYS A 112 1.78 4.34 14.56
N VAL A 113 2.72 4.17 13.65
CA VAL A 113 2.90 2.94 12.87
C VAL A 113 4.15 2.25 13.38
N ASN A 114 3.98 1.08 13.99
CA ASN A 114 5.08 0.24 14.46
C ASN A 114 5.37 -0.81 13.40
N VAL A 115 6.57 -0.79 12.85
CA VAL A 115 6.97 -1.65 11.74
C VAL A 115 7.94 -2.71 12.24
N THR A 116 7.64 -3.97 11.96
CA THR A 116 8.57 -5.09 12.03
C THR A 116 8.75 -5.65 10.64
N PHE A 117 9.92 -5.47 10.06
CA PHE A 117 10.29 -6.07 8.79
C PHE A 117 11.03 -7.38 8.98
N VAL A 118 10.73 -8.39 8.18
CA VAL A 118 11.45 -9.66 8.12
C VAL A 118 11.74 -9.99 6.66
N ASN A 119 13.02 -10.19 6.33
CA ASN A 119 13.37 -10.74 5.03
C ASN A 119 13.53 -12.26 5.12
N GLN A 120 12.69 -13.01 4.42
CA GLN A 120 12.75 -14.46 4.31
C GLN A 120 13.42 -14.93 3.01
N GLN A 121 13.73 -14.02 2.08
CA GLN A 121 14.50 -14.30 0.88
C GLN A 121 16.01 -14.17 1.14
N GLY A 122 16.60 -15.16 1.82
CA GLY A 122 17.97 -15.09 2.36
C GLY A 122 19.12 -14.76 1.39
N GLN A 123 18.89 -14.76 0.07
CA GLN A 123 19.88 -14.42 -0.96
C GLN A 123 19.65 -13.06 -1.63
N VAL A 124 18.48 -12.43 -1.41
CA VAL A 124 18.11 -11.15 -2.01
C VAL A 124 17.91 -10.15 -0.89
N ALA A 125 18.70 -9.08 -0.87
CA ALA A 125 18.55 -8.04 0.14
C ALA A 125 17.26 -7.26 -0.12
N HIS A 126 16.46 -7.08 0.92
CA HIS A 126 15.22 -6.30 0.85
C HIS A 126 15.13 -5.37 2.05
N SER A 127 14.32 -4.33 1.92
CA SER A 127 13.97 -3.42 3.00
C SER A 127 12.50 -3.03 2.87
N VAL A 128 12.01 -2.29 3.86
CA VAL A 128 10.71 -1.62 3.77
C VAL A 128 10.85 -0.21 4.28
N GLY A 129 10.18 0.73 3.62
CA GLY A 129 10.08 2.11 4.05
C GLY A 129 8.83 2.77 3.48
N PHE A 130 8.39 3.85 4.11
CA PHE A 130 7.22 4.61 3.68
C PHE A 130 7.67 5.95 3.11
N VAL A 131 7.30 6.22 1.87
CA VAL A 131 7.87 7.29 1.03
C VAL A 131 6.78 8.09 0.34
N GLN A 132 7.13 9.25 -0.22
CA GLN A 132 6.20 10.02 -1.07
C GLN A 132 5.67 9.18 -2.23
N TRP A 133 4.37 9.31 -2.54
CA TRP A 133 3.72 8.54 -3.61
C TRP A 133 4.41 8.62 -4.97
N ALA A 134 4.99 9.78 -5.28
CA ALA A 134 5.70 10.04 -6.53
C ALA A 134 6.93 9.11 -6.71
N ASP A 135 7.50 8.61 -5.62
CA ASP A 135 8.73 7.82 -5.63
C ASP A 135 8.46 6.29 -5.64
N ARG A 136 7.20 5.85 -5.62
CA ARG A 136 6.80 4.44 -5.42
C ARG A 136 7.40 3.44 -6.41
N GLU A 137 7.77 3.90 -7.59
CA GLU A 137 8.36 3.11 -8.68
C GLU A 137 9.80 3.56 -9.01
N SER A 138 10.49 4.21 -8.06
CA SER A 138 11.86 4.69 -8.25
C SER A 138 12.81 3.56 -8.69
N SER A 139 13.43 3.72 -9.86
CA SER A 139 14.41 2.77 -10.39
C SER A 139 15.81 2.99 -9.82
N THR A 140 16.08 4.17 -9.26
CA THR A 140 17.41 4.58 -8.77
C THR A 140 17.61 4.33 -7.28
N GLY A 141 16.56 3.92 -6.56
CA GLY A 141 16.58 3.82 -5.11
C GLY A 141 16.64 5.17 -4.40
N GLN A 142 16.36 6.27 -5.12
CA GLN A 142 16.16 7.58 -4.51
C GLN A 142 14.71 7.68 -4.05
N PHE A 143 14.50 7.96 -2.77
CA PHE A 143 13.19 8.10 -2.17
C PHE A 143 13.18 9.25 -1.18
N THR A 144 12.06 9.97 -1.15
CA THR A 144 11.77 10.97 -0.13
C THR A 144 10.94 10.31 0.98
N PRO A 145 11.45 10.22 2.22
CA PRO A 145 10.65 9.72 3.35
C PRO A 145 9.31 10.46 3.48
N ALA A 146 8.24 9.70 3.73
CA ALA A 146 6.91 10.26 3.92
C ALA A 146 6.80 11.04 5.24
N PHE A 147 7.44 10.51 6.29
CA PHE A 147 7.44 11.06 7.65
C PHE A 147 8.83 10.91 8.26
N ASP A 148 9.06 11.61 9.36
CA ASP A 148 10.29 11.41 10.13
C ASP A 148 10.38 9.96 10.64
N GLY A 149 11.53 9.31 10.42
CA GLY A 149 11.76 7.91 10.76
C GLY A 149 10.99 6.86 9.92
N SER A 150 10.26 7.26 8.86
CA SER A 150 9.39 6.34 8.11
C SER A 150 10.11 5.31 7.25
N VAL A 151 11.44 5.44 7.12
CA VAL A 151 12.32 4.48 6.44
C VAL A 151 13.23 3.73 7.43
N GLY A 152 13.10 3.96 8.73
CA GLY A 152 13.98 3.37 9.75
C GLY A 152 15.44 3.83 9.57
N ASP A 153 16.38 2.88 9.62
CA ASP A 153 17.79 3.15 9.33
C ASP A 153 18.00 3.34 7.82
N GLU A 154 18.46 4.52 7.39
CA GLU A 154 18.61 4.88 5.98
C GLU A 154 19.58 3.96 5.22
N SER A 155 20.65 3.50 5.88
CA SER A 155 21.65 2.63 5.25
C SER A 155 21.05 1.26 4.98
N GLN A 156 20.35 0.68 5.95
CA GLN A 156 19.64 -0.58 5.78
C GLN A 156 18.45 -0.46 4.82
N PHE A 157 17.76 0.69 4.79
CA PHE A 157 16.70 0.93 3.82
C PHE A 157 17.25 0.90 2.38
N LYS A 158 18.35 1.60 2.11
CA LYS A 158 18.95 1.66 0.77
C LYS A 158 19.65 0.36 0.35
N ASN A 159 20.35 -0.30 1.28
CA ASN A 159 21.15 -1.49 0.98
C ASN A 159 20.37 -2.79 1.14
N GLY A 160 19.22 -2.76 1.82
CA GLY A 160 18.49 -3.93 2.23
C GLY A 160 19.20 -4.73 3.32
N VAL A 161 18.50 -5.75 3.80
CA VAL A 161 18.99 -6.74 4.76
C VAL A 161 18.70 -8.13 4.22
N THR A 162 19.58 -9.12 4.45
CA THR A 162 19.42 -10.50 3.93
C THR A 162 18.97 -11.51 4.98
N SER A 163 19.03 -11.17 6.28
CA SER A 163 18.75 -12.13 7.36
C SER A 163 18.24 -11.49 8.64
N ALA A 164 18.75 -10.33 9.04
CA ALA A 164 18.22 -9.58 10.16
C ALA A 164 17.04 -8.70 9.70
N GLY A 165 15.90 -8.80 10.39
CA GLY A 165 14.78 -7.87 10.19
C GLY A 165 15.07 -6.46 10.70
N GLN A 166 14.22 -5.50 10.34
CA GLN A 166 14.26 -4.14 10.86
C GLN A 166 13.07 -3.90 11.80
N LYS A 167 13.26 -3.09 12.83
CA LYS A 167 12.16 -2.62 13.69
C LYS A 167 12.28 -1.14 13.93
N TYR A 168 11.23 -0.40 13.63
CA TYR A 168 11.17 1.03 13.79
C TYR A 168 9.72 1.50 13.90
N SER A 169 9.51 2.77 14.19
CA SER A 169 8.17 3.36 14.22
C SER A 169 8.21 4.81 13.75
N PHE A 170 7.10 5.28 13.21
CA PHE A 170 6.91 6.68 12.83
C PHE A 170 5.48 7.13 13.13
N THR A 171 5.24 8.44 13.08
CA THR A 171 3.89 9.01 13.20
C THR A 171 3.41 9.46 11.84
N ALA A 172 2.22 8.99 11.44
CA ALA A 172 1.53 9.40 10.23
C ALA A 172 0.83 10.74 10.45
N ASP A 173 1.58 11.84 10.57
CA ASP A 173 1.08 13.14 11.05
C ASP A 173 0.41 14.01 9.99
N LYS A 174 0.42 13.59 8.72
CA LYS A 174 -0.10 14.35 7.59
C LYS A 174 -0.93 13.48 6.66
N ALA A 175 -2.19 13.88 6.45
CA ALA A 175 -3.07 13.24 5.48
C ALA A 175 -2.50 13.30 4.07
N GLY A 176 -2.66 12.23 3.30
CA GLY A 176 -2.14 12.14 1.94
C GLY A 176 -2.00 10.71 1.46
N GLN A 177 -1.62 10.59 0.19
CA GLN A 177 -1.26 9.33 -0.44
C GLN A 177 0.26 9.17 -0.40
N TYR A 178 0.71 7.98 0.01
CA TYR A 178 2.11 7.60 0.14
C TYR A 178 2.26 6.15 -0.32
N ALA A 179 3.50 5.66 -0.33
CA ALA A 179 3.78 4.29 -0.71
C ALA A 179 4.64 3.58 0.33
N MET A 180 4.39 2.30 0.52
CA MET A 180 5.31 1.36 1.15
C MET A 180 6.19 0.75 0.06
N VAL A 181 7.51 0.85 0.15
CA VAL A 181 8.45 0.46 -0.91
C VAL A 181 9.63 -0.34 -0.37
N CYS A 182 10.27 -1.11 -1.23
CA CYS A 182 11.63 -1.59 -1.00
C CYS A 182 12.64 -0.53 -1.46
N GLY A 183 13.55 -0.16 -0.56
CA GLY A 183 14.53 0.91 -0.77
C GLY A 183 15.73 0.53 -1.64
N VAL A 184 15.88 -0.76 -1.95
CA VAL A 184 16.97 -1.27 -2.78
C VAL A 184 16.78 -0.81 -4.23
N PRO A 185 17.80 -0.21 -4.88
CA PRO A 185 17.70 0.28 -6.26
C PRO A 185 17.10 -0.76 -7.22
N GLY A 186 16.08 -0.35 -7.97
CA GLY A 186 15.37 -1.17 -8.94
C GLY A 186 14.26 -2.07 -8.38
N HIS A 187 14.23 -2.35 -7.07
CA HIS A 187 13.22 -3.27 -6.51
C HIS A 187 11.81 -2.67 -6.56
N ALA A 188 11.67 -1.40 -6.18
CA ALA A 188 10.40 -0.67 -6.30
C ALA A 188 9.93 -0.60 -7.76
N ALA A 189 10.80 -0.21 -8.70
CA ALA A 189 10.47 -0.23 -10.14
C ALA A 189 10.09 -1.63 -10.68
N ALA A 190 10.64 -2.70 -10.10
CA ALA A 190 10.26 -4.08 -10.43
C ALA A 190 8.91 -4.51 -9.84
N GLY A 191 8.27 -3.66 -9.03
CA GLY A 191 6.94 -3.88 -8.47
C GLY A 191 6.93 -4.13 -6.95
N MET A 192 8.05 -3.99 -6.25
CA MET A 192 8.10 -4.16 -4.79
C MET A 192 7.64 -2.90 -4.05
N TRP A 193 6.36 -2.58 -4.23
CA TRP A 193 5.69 -1.47 -3.58
C TRP A 193 4.19 -1.73 -3.42
N ASP A 194 3.60 -1.10 -2.42
CA ASP A 194 2.18 -1.12 -2.10
C ASP A 194 1.72 0.26 -1.59
N GLU A 195 0.41 0.48 -1.49
CA GLU A 195 -0.16 1.77 -1.12
C GLU A 195 -0.18 2.00 0.40
N PHE A 196 0.11 3.23 0.82
CA PHE A 196 -0.06 3.67 2.21
C PHE A 196 -0.76 5.03 2.24
N ASP A 197 -2.00 5.06 2.72
CA ASP A 197 -2.78 6.29 2.84
C ASP A 197 -2.86 6.75 4.30
N VAL A 198 -2.80 8.07 4.48
CA VAL A 198 -3.16 8.71 5.75
C VAL A 198 -4.43 9.51 5.54
N ASP A 199 -5.49 9.14 6.26
CA ASP A 199 -6.82 9.74 6.12
C ASP A 199 -7.17 10.60 7.35
N ALA A 200 -7.57 11.85 7.11
CA ALA A 200 -7.97 12.80 8.16
C ALA A 200 -9.33 12.46 8.81
N HIS A 201 -10.13 11.61 8.17
CA HIS A 201 -11.49 11.28 8.58
C HIS A 201 -11.63 9.82 9.03
N ALA A 202 -10.64 8.97 8.76
CA ALA A 202 -10.62 7.62 9.29
C ALA A 202 -10.58 7.65 10.83
N THR A 203 -11.26 6.70 11.46
CA THR A 203 -11.26 6.54 12.93
C THR A 203 -10.52 5.28 13.37
N ALA A 204 -10.25 4.37 12.44
CA ALA A 204 -9.48 3.15 12.64
C ALA A 204 -8.71 2.83 11.34
N PRO A 205 -7.60 2.07 11.42
CA PRO A 205 -6.89 1.63 10.24
C PRO A 205 -7.71 0.62 9.42
N THR A 206 -7.46 0.58 8.12
CA THR A 206 -8.01 -0.43 7.23
C THR A 206 -6.92 -1.08 6.38
N ILE A 207 -7.17 -2.32 5.99
CA ILE A 207 -6.36 -3.09 5.06
C ILE A 207 -7.25 -3.42 3.87
N THR A 208 -6.85 -2.97 2.68
CA THR A 208 -7.54 -3.26 1.43
C THR A 208 -6.63 -4.11 0.54
N THR A 209 -7.18 -5.22 0.07
CA THR A 209 -6.53 -6.16 -0.86
C THR A 209 -7.53 -6.51 -1.97
N PRO A 210 -7.16 -7.33 -2.97
CA PRO A 210 -8.12 -7.79 -3.98
C PRO A 210 -9.30 -8.56 -3.39
N GLU A 211 -9.12 -9.18 -2.22
CA GLU A 211 -10.14 -9.95 -1.52
C GLU A 211 -11.16 -9.07 -0.77
N GLY A 212 -10.87 -7.77 -0.60
CA GLY A 212 -11.77 -6.82 0.02
C GLY A 212 -11.08 -5.85 0.97
N THR A 213 -11.87 -5.19 1.80
CA THR A 213 -11.37 -4.26 2.82
C THR A 213 -11.79 -4.73 4.20
N VAL A 214 -10.85 -4.74 5.14
CA VAL A 214 -11.09 -5.03 6.55
C VAL A 214 -10.67 -3.85 7.42
N THR A 215 -11.47 -3.53 8.44
CA THR A 215 -11.06 -2.61 9.50
C THR A 215 -10.22 -3.38 10.52
N VAL A 216 -9.09 -2.81 10.93
CA VAL A 216 -8.23 -3.39 11.97
C VAL A 216 -8.93 -3.20 13.32
N GLN A 217 -9.17 -4.31 14.03
CA GLN A 217 -9.83 -4.36 15.34
C GLN A 217 -8.90 -4.89 16.42
#